data_AF-A0A920AC91-F1
#
_entry.id   AF-A0A920AC91-F1
#
_cell.length_a   1.000
_cell.length_b   1.000
_cell.length_c   1.000
_cell.angle_alpha   90.00
_cell.angle_beta   90.00
_cell.angle_gamma   90.00
#
_symmetry.space_group_name_H-M   'P 1'
#
loop_
_entity.id
_entity.type
_entity.pdbx_description
1 polymer ?
#
loop_
_entity_poly.entity_id
_entity_poly.type
_entity_poly.pdbx_seq_one_letter_code
_entity_poly.pdbx_strand_id
1 'polypeptide(L)'
;MTSSDQITTVTTTYCVDNGSDIEFVLTDTWGDGIFNGGYEIFLCQESLTGFVPMTDVSTMSEEFMAVCGDIFGCTDESALNYDAVATADDGSCTYPCNGFDATVNISTALYASEMSWDL
;
A
#
# COMPACT_ATOMS: atom_id res chain seq x y z
N MET A 1 -13.62 -42.59 13.35
CA MET A 1 -12.71 -42.21 12.25
C MET A 1 -12.70 -40.69 12.24
N THR A 2 -11.68 -40.08 12.84
CA THR A 2 -11.53 -38.63 12.86
C THR A 2 -11.14 -38.21 11.45
N SER A 3 -12.14 -37.84 10.63
CA SER A 3 -11.87 -37.17 9.36
C SER A 3 -11.13 -35.89 9.74
N SER A 4 -9.85 -35.81 9.39
CA SER A 4 -9.10 -34.58 9.57
C SER A 4 -9.68 -33.59 8.57
N ASP A 5 -10.54 -32.68 9.02
CA ASP A 5 -11.07 -31.61 8.17
C ASP A 5 -9.90 -30.88 7.52
N GLN A 6 -9.65 -31.17 6.25
CA GLN A 6 -8.61 -30.52 5.48
C GLN A 6 -9.17 -29.16 5.05
N ILE A 7 -8.68 -28.09 5.67
CA ILE A 7 -8.98 -26.74 5.21
C ILE A 7 -8.44 -26.62 3.79
N THR A 8 -9.33 -26.34 2.84
CA THR A 8 -8.99 -26.13 1.43
C THR A 8 -9.18 -24.66 1.10
N THR A 9 -8.13 -24.01 0.64
CA THR A 9 -8.19 -22.60 0.20
C THR A 9 -8.50 -22.54 -1.28
N VAL A 10 -9.53 -21.77 -1.65
CA VAL A 10 -9.85 -21.44 -3.04
C VAL A 10 -9.60 -19.95 -3.24
N THR A 11 -8.85 -19.59 -4.28
CA THR A 11 -8.52 -18.21 -4.60
C THR A 11 -9.08 -17.84 -5.96
N THR A 12 -9.79 -16.72 -6.05
CA THR A 12 -10.30 -16.14 -7.29
C THR A 12 -9.95 -14.67 -7.33
N THR A 13 -9.64 -14.14 -8.51
CA THR A 13 -9.29 -12.73 -8.71
C THR A 13 -10.36 -12.05 -9.55
N TYR A 14 -10.78 -10.88 -9.09
CA TYR A 14 -11.74 -10.01 -9.79
C TYR A 14 -11.07 -8.67 -10.11
N CYS A 15 -11.45 -8.07 -11.24
CA CYS A 15 -11.10 -6.68 -11.54
C CYS A 15 -12.17 -5.78 -10.90
N VAL A 16 -11.73 -4.87 -10.03
CA VAL A 16 -12.60 -3.90 -9.35
C VAL A 16 -12.05 -2.51 -9.60
N ASP A 17 -12.89 -1.58 -10.05
CA ASP A 17 -12.50 -0.20 -10.29
C ASP A 17 -12.35 0.58 -8.98
N ASN A 18 -11.42 1.53 -8.91
CA ASN A 18 -11.21 2.35 -7.71
C ASN A 18 -12.47 3.15 -7.35
N GLY A 19 -12.85 3.14 -6.08
CA GLY A 19 -14.05 3.81 -5.57
C GLY A 19 -15.35 3.03 -5.83
N SER A 20 -15.28 1.78 -6.27
CA SER A 20 -16.47 0.92 -6.39
C SER A 20 -16.95 0.46 -5.01
N ASP A 21 -18.25 0.51 -4.78
CA ASP A 21 -18.85 -0.21 -3.66
C ASP A 21 -18.93 -1.69 -4.00
N ILE A 22 -18.39 -2.54 -3.13
CA ILE A 22 -18.41 -4.00 -3.29
C ILE A 22 -19.07 -4.67 -2.09
N GLU A 23 -19.89 -5.66 -2.42
CA GLU A 23 -20.53 -6.54 -1.46
C GLU A 23 -19.85 -7.91 -1.55
N PHE A 24 -19.20 -8.34 -0.47
CA PHE A 24 -18.77 -9.71 -0.32
C PHE A 24 -19.94 -10.53 0.19
N VAL A 25 -20.34 -11.56 -0.55
CA VAL A 25 -21.36 -12.52 -0.12
C VAL A 25 -20.75 -13.90 -0.12
N LEU A 26 -20.76 -14.54 1.05
CA LEU A 26 -20.30 -15.90 1.24
C LEU A 26 -21.51 -16.77 1.57
N THR A 27 -21.81 -17.72 0.68
CA THR A 27 -22.95 -18.63 0.82
C THR A 27 -22.46 -20.07 0.82
N ASP A 28 -22.90 -20.84 1.80
CA ASP A 28 -22.78 -22.28 1.80
C ASP A 28 -24.10 -22.90 1.32
N THR A 29 -24.04 -23.59 0.18
CA THR A 29 -25.22 -24.17 -0.50
C THR A 29 -25.70 -25.47 0.17
N TRP A 30 -24.82 -26.17 0.89
CA TRP A 30 -25.15 -27.45 1.53
C TRP A 30 -25.48 -27.30 3.02
N GLY A 31 -25.24 -26.12 3.58
CA GLY A 31 -25.65 -25.76 4.94
C GLY A 31 -24.92 -26.56 6.01
N ASP A 32 -23.79 -27.18 5.66
CA ASP A 32 -22.88 -27.80 6.61
C ASP A 32 -21.97 -26.76 7.27
N GLY A 33 -21.87 -25.54 6.76
CA GLY A 33 -21.17 -24.43 7.38
C GLY A 33 -19.67 -24.38 7.04
N ILE A 34 -19.09 -23.20 7.21
CA ILE A 34 -17.66 -22.96 6.98
C ILE A 34 -16.91 -23.26 8.29
N PHE A 35 -16.57 -24.53 8.50
CA PHE A 35 -15.91 -24.97 9.73
C PHE A 35 -14.45 -24.55 9.78
N ASN A 36 -14.07 -23.86 10.86
CA ASN A 36 -12.68 -23.60 11.24
C ASN A 36 -11.84 -22.94 10.13
N GLY A 37 -12.51 -22.13 9.31
CA GLY A 37 -11.92 -21.39 8.20
C GLY A 37 -12.04 -19.88 8.40
N GLY A 38 -11.62 -19.15 7.38
CA GLY A 38 -11.75 -17.71 7.32
C GLY A 38 -11.70 -17.26 5.87
N TYR A 39 -11.92 -15.98 5.67
CA TYR A 39 -11.71 -15.35 4.38
C TYR A 39 -10.69 -14.23 4.54
N GLU A 40 -9.92 -14.03 3.49
CA GLU A 40 -8.97 -12.92 3.38
C GLU A 40 -9.24 -12.25 2.03
N ILE A 41 -9.51 -10.95 2.07
CA ILE A 41 -9.73 -10.13 0.89
C ILE A 41 -8.55 -9.18 0.77
N PHE A 42 -7.78 -9.33 -0.31
CA PHE A 42 -6.69 -8.42 -0.63
C PHE A 42 -7.19 -7.34 -1.58
N LEU A 43 -7.14 -6.08 -1.13
CA LEU A 43 -7.40 -4.91 -1.95
C LEU A 43 -6.20 -3.97 -1.88
N CYS A 44 -5.59 -3.67 -3.02
CA CYS A 44 -4.54 -2.65 -3.11
C CYS A 44 -3.46 -2.73 -2.02
N GLN A 45 -2.98 -3.96 -1.77
CA GLN A 45 -1.95 -4.31 -0.77
C GLN A 45 -2.38 -4.19 0.70
N GLU A 46 -3.63 -3.81 0.97
CA GLU A 46 -4.27 -3.98 2.27
C GLU A 46 -4.98 -5.34 2.33
N SER A 47 -4.95 -5.96 3.50
CA SER A 47 -5.65 -7.23 3.78
C SER A 47 -6.79 -6.97 4.76
N LEU A 48 -8.00 -7.27 4.31
CA LEU A 48 -9.18 -7.37 5.17
C LEU A 48 -9.36 -8.85 5.52
N THR A 49 -9.20 -9.18 6.81
CA THR A 49 -9.33 -10.55 7.31
C THR A 49 -10.57 -10.67 8.18
N GLY A 50 -11.39 -11.69 7.89
CA GLY A 50 -12.53 -12.06 8.70
C GLY A 50 -12.38 -13.48 9.24
N PHE A 51 -12.59 -13.64 10.55
CA PHE A 51 -12.68 -14.96 11.16
C PHE A 51 -14.14 -15.41 11.15
N VAL A 52 -14.39 -16.61 10.64
CA VAL A 52 -15.71 -17.24 10.73
C VAL A 52 -15.70 -18.15 11.96
N PRO A 53 -16.33 -17.75 13.09
CA PRO A 53 -16.38 -18.60 14.28
C PRO A 53 -17.17 -19.89 14.01
N MET A 54 -16.92 -20.91 14.84
CA MET A 54 -17.43 -22.28 14.77
C MET A 54 -18.97 -22.36 14.87
N THR A 55 -19.67 -21.80 13.90
CA THR A 55 -21.13 -21.78 13.78
C THR A 55 -21.51 -22.08 12.33
N ASP A 56 -22.59 -22.83 12.15
CA ASP A 56 -23.19 -23.17 10.86
C ASP A 56 -23.72 -21.90 10.18
N VAL A 57 -22.83 -21.11 9.58
CA VAL A 57 -23.21 -19.95 8.78
C VAL A 57 -23.55 -20.43 7.38
N SER A 58 -24.82 -20.31 7.02
CA SER A 58 -25.33 -20.59 5.68
C SER A 58 -25.10 -19.42 4.72
N THR A 59 -25.17 -18.18 5.20
CA THR A 59 -24.86 -16.98 4.41
C THR A 59 -24.36 -15.85 5.30
N MET A 60 -23.34 -15.13 4.84
CA MET A 60 -22.91 -13.85 5.39
C MET A 60 -22.64 -12.87 4.26
N SER A 61 -22.81 -11.58 4.52
CA SER A 61 -22.35 -10.53 3.63
C SER A 61 -21.75 -9.35 4.36
N GLU A 62 -20.80 -8.70 3.71
CA GLU A 62 -20.15 -7.46 4.17
C GLU A 62 -20.00 -6.50 2.99
N GLU A 63 -20.36 -5.24 3.21
CA GLU A 63 -20.22 -4.16 2.23
C GLU A 63 -18.99 -3.31 2.59
N PHE A 64 -18.18 -3.02 1.59
CA PHE A 64 -17.03 -2.12 1.74
C PHE A 64 -16.76 -1.38 0.44
N MET A 65 -16.15 -0.19 0.58
CA MET A 65 -15.74 0.60 -0.57
C MET A 65 -14.34 0.17 -0.99
N ALA A 66 -14.18 -0.23 -2.24
CA ALA A 66 -12.90 -0.57 -2.85
C ALA A 66 -12.12 0.72 -3.17
N VAL A 67 -11.63 1.39 -2.15
CA VAL A 67 -10.75 2.55 -2.32
C VAL A 67 -9.31 2.07 -2.13
N CYS A 68 -8.53 2.19 -3.18
CA CYS A 68 -7.08 2.17 -3.06
C CYS A 68 -6.71 3.59 -2.62
N GLY A 69 -6.29 3.74 -1.37
CA GLY A 69 -5.90 5.04 -0.82
C GLY A 69 -4.82 5.70 -1.68
N ASP A 70 -4.67 7.01 -1.52
CA ASP A 70 -3.65 7.72 -2.29
C ASP A 70 -2.26 7.15 -2.01
N ILE A 71 -1.53 6.79 -3.07
CA ILE A 71 -0.12 6.45 -2.98
C ILE A 71 0.62 7.78 -2.85
N PHE A 72 1.11 8.05 -1.64
CA PHE A 72 1.83 9.27 -1.33
C PHE A 72 3.27 9.19 -1.84
N GLY A 73 3.67 10.18 -2.63
CA GLY A 73 5.03 10.34 -3.14
C GLY A 73 5.09 11.54 -4.08
N CYS A 74 6.27 11.86 -4.61
CA CYS A 74 6.39 13.00 -5.51
C CYS A 74 5.72 12.71 -6.86
N THR A 75 4.68 13.47 -7.20
CA THR A 75 3.92 13.31 -8.46
C THR A 75 4.47 14.14 -9.63
N ASP A 76 5.46 15.01 -9.37
CA ASP A 76 6.05 15.89 -10.38
C ASP A 76 7.19 15.20 -11.13
N GLU A 77 6.98 14.94 -12.43
CA GLU A 77 7.99 14.32 -13.32
C GLU A 77 9.31 15.10 -13.43
N SER A 78 9.31 16.39 -13.06
CA SER A 78 10.51 17.23 -13.06
C SER A 78 11.33 17.15 -11.77
N ALA A 79 10.84 16.46 -10.74
CA ALA A 79 11.56 16.23 -9.50
C ALA A 79 12.57 15.08 -9.62
N LEU A 80 13.66 15.17 -8.86
CA LEU A 80 14.71 14.15 -8.75
C LEU A 80 14.21 12.85 -8.10
N ASN A 81 13.16 12.92 -7.30
CA ASN A 81 12.53 11.81 -6.59
C ASN A 81 11.10 11.55 -7.07
N TYR A 82 10.80 11.85 -8.34
CA TYR A 82 9.53 11.48 -8.97
C TYR A 82 9.21 9.99 -8.73
N ASP A 83 7.99 9.73 -8.24
CA ASP A 83 7.45 8.39 -8.05
C ASP A 83 6.29 8.16 -9.02
N ALA A 84 6.53 7.30 -10.02
CA ALA A 84 5.54 6.97 -11.04
C ALA A 84 4.32 6.20 -10.50
N VAL A 85 4.39 5.64 -9.30
CA VAL A 85 3.24 5.00 -8.66
C VAL A 85 2.50 5.93 -7.71
N ALA A 86 3.02 7.13 -7.40
CA ALA A 86 2.34 8.08 -6.55
C ALA A 86 1.07 8.63 -7.22
N THR A 87 -0.05 8.60 -6.49
CA THR A 87 -1.34 9.16 -6.92
C THR A 87 -1.67 10.48 -6.23
N ALA A 88 -0.95 10.83 -5.15
CA ALA A 88 -1.02 12.13 -4.49
C ALA A 88 0.36 12.63 -4.04
N ASP A 89 0.58 13.94 -4.19
CA ASP A 89 1.81 14.60 -3.74
C ASP A 89 1.88 14.64 -2.20
N ASP A 90 2.98 14.16 -1.65
CA ASP A 90 3.28 14.21 -0.22
C ASP A 90 4.10 15.44 0.19
N GLY A 91 4.46 16.29 -0.76
CA GLY A 91 5.28 17.47 -0.55
C GLY A 91 6.77 17.17 -0.37
N SER A 92 7.22 15.93 -0.66
CA SER A 92 8.62 15.52 -0.59
C SER A 92 9.41 15.79 -1.87
N CYS A 93 8.78 16.35 -2.92
CA CYS A 93 9.42 16.63 -4.20
C CYS A 93 10.71 17.44 -4.04
N THR A 94 11.80 16.88 -4.53
CA THR A 94 13.15 17.46 -4.52
C THR A 94 13.51 17.81 -5.95
N TYR A 95 13.68 19.09 -6.23
CA TYR A 95 13.98 19.55 -7.58
C TYR A 95 15.49 19.67 -7.82
N PRO A 96 15.94 19.45 -9.07
CA PRO A 96 17.29 19.84 -9.43
C PRO A 96 17.48 21.33 -9.13
N CYS A 97 18.61 21.68 -8.53
CA CYS A 97 18.98 23.08 -8.41
C CYS A 97 19.12 23.63 -9.84
N ASN A 98 18.26 24.59 -10.23
CA ASN A 98 18.36 25.28 -11.52
C ASN A 98 19.63 26.16 -11.64
N GLY A 99 20.49 26.13 -10.61
CA GLY A 99 21.80 26.78 -10.59
C GLY A 99 22.94 25.81 -10.93
N PHE A 100 24.16 26.24 -10.59
CA PHE A 100 25.35 25.41 -10.66
C PHE A 100 25.84 25.14 -9.26
N ASP A 101 26.43 23.96 -9.03
CA ASP A 101 27.14 23.69 -7.78
C ASP A 101 28.31 24.65 -7.65
N ALA A 102 28.21 25.61 -6.73
CA ALA A 102 29.31 26.51 -6.41
C ALA A 102 30.31 25.74 -5.51
N THR A 103 31.41 25.29 -6.10
CA THR A 103 32.50 24.66 -5.32
C THR A 103 33.54 25.70 -4.95
N VAL A 104 33.68 25.98 -3.66
CA VAL A 104 34.69 26.89 -3.12
C VAL A 104 35.92 26.08 -2.68
N ASN A 105 36.98 26.08 -3.51
CA ASN A 105 38.26 25.46 -3.18
C ASN A 105 39.21 26.53 -2.61
N ILE A 106 39.51 26.44 -1.32
CA ILE A 106 40.43 27.37 -0.65
C ILE A 106 41.72 26.62 -0.32
N SER A 107 42.82 26.98 -0.99
CA SER A 107 44.15 26.42 -0.75
C SER A 107 45.03 27.48 -0.10
N THR A 108 45.45 27.26 1.16
CA THR A 108 46.14 28.27 1.97
C THR A 108 47.38 27.70 2.66
N ALA A 109 48.35 28.56 2.98
CA ALA A 109 49.51 28.23 3.80
C ALA A 109 49.22 28.44 5.32
N LEU A 110 50.24 28.71 6.13
CA LEU A 110 50.28 28.60 7.61
C LEU A 110 49.29 29.47 8.44
N TYR A 111 48.32 30.16 7.83
CA TYR A 111 47.35 31.03 8.53
C TYR A 111 45.90 30.83 8.07
N ALA A 112 45.50 29.59 7.79
CA ALA A 112 44.11 29.24 7.46
C ALA A 112 43.10 29.75 8.51
N SER A 113 43.53 29.89 9.77
CA SER A 113 42.73 30.36 10.90
C SER A 113 42.36 31.85 10.87
N GLU A 114 42.97 32.68 10.01
CA GLU A 114 42.63 34.10 9.88
C GLU A 114 41.62 34.39 8.76
N MET A 115 41.15 33.36 8.07
CA MET A 115 40.33 33.51 6.87
C MET A 115 38.84 33.31 7.17
N SER A 116 38.03 34.16 6.55
CA SER A 116 36.56 34.12 6.57
C SER A 116 36.05 34.31 5.15
N TRP A 117 34.98 33.60 4.80
CA TRP A 117 34.31 33.67 3.51
C TRP A 117 32.80 33.58 3.68
N ASP A 118 32.07 34.11 2.71
CA ASP A 118 30.61 34.13 2.62
C ASP A 118 30.23 34.04 1.12
N LEU A 119 29.13 33.37 0.78
CA LEU A 119 28.67 33.17 -0.61
C LEU A 119 27.16 33.45 -0.72
#